data_AF-B0N1E3-F1
#
_entry.id   AF-B0N1E3-F1
#
_cell.length_a   1.000
_cell.length_b   1.000
_cell.length_c   1.000
_cell.angle_alpha   90.00
_cell.angle_beta   90.00
_cell.angle_gamma   90.00
#
_symmetry.space_group_name_H-M   'P 1'
#
loop_
_entity.id
_entity.type
_entity.pdbx_description
1 polymer ?
#
loop_
_entity_poly.entity_id
_entity_poly.type
_entity_poly.pdbx_seq_one_letter_code
_entity_poly.pdbx_strand_id
1 'polypeptide(L)'
;MEVVEMGLFGKKKKTVDLQQVFKDKYKDINQIVNDANNELDLEIQISLLELAYDKYNDLLDLIDQGVDFDKAHFLSMQQDLKKQIDLLKGL
;
A
#
# COMPACT_ATOMS: atom_id res chain seq x y z
N MET A 1 -5.35 46.53 -32.92
CA MET A 1 -4.44 46.25 -31.79
C MET A 1 -5.09 45.10 -31.03
N GLU A 2 -4.70 43.88 -31.35
CA GLU A 2 -5.09 42.70 -30.58
C GLU A 2 -4.11 42.55 -29.43
N VAL A 3 -4.62 42.39 -28.22
CA VAL A 3 -4.06 41.43 -27.27
C VAL A 3 -5.24 40.77 -26.59
N VAL A 4 -5.53 39.54 -27.00
CA VAL A 4 -6.51 38.66 -26.36
C VAL A 4 -5.91 38.22 -25.02
N GLU A 5 -6.57 38.53 -23.91
CA GLU A 5 -6.23 38.00 -22.59
C GLU A 5 -6.49 36.48 -22.55
N MET A 6 -5.53 35.68 -23.01
CA MET A 6 -5.49 34.25 -22.69
C MET A 6 -4.84 34.08 -21.31
N GLY A 7 -5.64 34.32 -20.27
CA GLY A 7 -5.32 33.98 -18.89
C GLY A 7 -5.20 32.46 -18.74
N LEU A 8 -3.96 31.98 -18.86
CA LEU A 8 -3.46 30.64 -18.59
C LEU A 8 -4.23 29.93 -17.47
N PHE A 9 -4.89 28.81 -17.82
CA PHE A 9 -5.36 27.80 -16.88
C PHE A 9 -4.16 27.22 -16.10
N GLY A 10 -3.72 27.91 -15.06
CA GLY A 10 -2.80 27.39 -14.06
C GLY A 10 -3.50 26.34 -13.21
N LYS A 11 -3.71 25.13 -13.76
CA LYS A 11 -4.01 23.95 -12.94
C LYS A 11 -2.81 23.77 -12.02
N LYS A 12 -2.92 24.25 -10.77
CA LYS A 12 -1.98 23.89 -9.70
C LYS A 12 -1.89 22.37 -9.72
N LYS A 13 -0.74 21.81 -10.12
CA LYS A 13 -0.46 20.38 -9.94
C LYS A 13 -0.66 20.13 -8.45
N LYS A 14 -1.71 19.39 -8.09
CA LYS A 14 -1.91 18.91 -6.72
C LYS A 14 -0.64 18.12 -6.40
N THR A 15 0.23 18.66 -5.56
CA THR A 15 1.39 17.93 -5.05
C THR A 15 0.83 16.74 -4.31
N VAL A 16 1.17 15.53 -4.78
CA VAL A 16 0.76 14.29 -4.12
C VAL A 16 1.49 14.24 -2.79
N ASP A 17 0.74 14.16 -1.70
CA ASP A 17 1.31 13.97 -0.37
C ASP A 17 1.65 12.49 -0.20
N LEU A 18 2.90 12.12 -0.47
CA LEU A 18 3.38 10.74 -0.37
C LEU A 18 3.27 10.18 1.06
N GLN A 19 3.35 11.04 2.08
CA GLN A 19 3.17 10.64 3.48
C GLN A 19 1.72 10.23 3.74
N GLN A 20 0.76 10.98 3.22
CA GLN A 20 -0.65 10.61 3.32
C GLN A 20 -0.97 9.35 2.51
N VAL A 21 -0.43 9.25 1.28
CA VAL A 21 -0.60 8.05 0.44
C VAL A 21 -0.06 6.79 1.13
N PHE A 22 1.09 6.89 1.81
CA PHE A 22 1.63 5.78 2.60
C PHE A 22 0.67 5.34 3.70
N LYS A 23 0.17 6.29 4.49
CA LYS A 23 -0.76 6.00 5.61
C LYS A 23 -2.06 5.36 5.12
N ASP A 24 -2.60 5.85 4.01
CA ASP A 24 -3.84 5.32 3.43
C ASP A 24 -3.62 3.88 2.93
N LYS A 25 -2.52 3.61 2.21
CA LYS A 25 -2.16 2.26 1.78
C LYS A 25 -1.92 1.31 2.96
N TYR A 26 -1.24 1.76 4.00
CA TYR A 26 -1.00 0.94 5.19
C TYR A 26 -2.30 0.60 5.93
N LYS A 27 -3.24 1.56 6.01
CA LYS A 27 -4.58 1.30 6.56
C LYS A 27 -5.33 0.24 5.75
N ASP A 28 -5.28 0.32 4.42
CA ASP A 28 -5.88 -0.66 3.51
C ASP A 28 -5.29 -2.07 3.73
N ILE A 29 -3.97 -2.18 3.85
CA ILE A 29 -3.29 -3.45 4.13
C ILE A 29 -3.76 -4.04 5.47
N ASN A 30 -3.85 -3.22 6.52
CA ASN A 30 -4.32 -3.69 7.82
C ASN A 30 -5.77 -4.17 7.77
N GLN A 31 -6.63 -3.55 6.96
CA GLN A 31 -8.00 -4.02 6.76
C GLN A 31 -8.01 -5.39 6.08
N ILE A 32 -7.24 -5.57 5.00
CA ILE A 32 -7.14 -6.84 4.28
C ILE A 32 -6.64 -7.96 5.18
N VAL A 33 -5.61 -7.70 6.00
CA VAL A 33 -5.09 -8.68 6.97
C VAL A 33 -6.14 -9.04 8.02
N ASN A 34 -6.90 -8.05 8.52
CA ASN A 34 -7.99 -8.31 9.45
C ASN A 34 -9.10 -9.14 8.80
N ASP A 35 -9.46 -8.85 7.55
CA ASP A 35 -10.47 -9.62 6.81
C ASP A 35 -9.99 -11.07 6.62
N ALA A 36 -8.72 -11.26 6.25
CA ALA A 36 -8.11 -12.59 6.12
C ALA A 36 -8.13 -13.39 7.44
N ASN A 37 -7.87 -12.73 8.57
CA ASN A 37 -7.89 -13.37 9.88
C ASN A 37 -9.30 -13.77 10.34
N ASN A 38 -10.35 -13.16 9.78
CA ASN A 38 -11.73 -13.47 10.08
C ASN A 38 -12.38 -14.41 9.05
N GLU A 39 -11.68 -14.73 7.97
CA GLU A 39 -12.17 -15.59 6.90
C GLU A 39 -12.08 -17.08 7.31
N LEU A 40 -13.14 -17.83 7.06
CA LEU A 40 -13.25 -19.26 7.36
C LEU A 40 -12.82 -20.12 6.18
N ASP A 41 -13.02 -19.63 4.96
CA ASP A 41 -12.58 -20.31 3.75
C ASP A 41 -11.06 -20.16 3.59
N LEU A 42 -10.34 -21.29 3.63
CA LEU A 42 -8.88 -21.29 3.57
C LEU A 42 -8.33 -20.70 2.26
N GLU A 43 -9.02 -20.90 1.13
CA GLU A 43 -8.58 -20.39 -0.17
C GLU A 43 -8.74 -18.86 -0.22
N ILE A 44 -9.85 -18.34 0.31
CA ILE A 44 -10.08 -16.89 0.42
C ILE A 44 -9.11 -16.26 1.42
N GLN A 45 -8.88 -16.89 2.58
CA GLN A 45 -7.92 -16.43 3.58
C GLN A 45 -6.51 -16.30 2.97
N ILE A 46 -6.02 -17.35 2.29
CA ILE A 46 -4.71 -17.33 1.64
C ILE A 46 -4.65 -16.21 0.59
N SER A 47 -5.69 -16.07 -0.23
CA SER A 47 -5.76 -15.03 -1.28
C SER A 47 -5.68 -13.61 -0.70
N LEU A 48 -6.35 -13.35 0.43
CA LEU A 48 -6.30 -12.05 1.10
C LEU A 48 -4.91 -11.78 1.70
N LEU A 49 -4.27 -12.78 2.30
CA LEU A 49 -2.91 -12.64 2.83
C LEU A 49 -1.89 -12.37 1.71
N GLU A 50 -2.01 -13.05 0.56
CA GLU A 50 -1.18 -12.80 -0.62
C GLU A 50 -1.38 -11.37 -1.15
N LEU A 51 -2.63 -10.91 -1.23
CA LEU A 51 -2.93 -9.53 -1.62
C LEU A 51 -2.29 -8.51 -0.67
N ALA A 52 -2.35 -8.75 0.64
CA ALA A 52 -1.70 -7.89 1.63
C ALA A 52 -0.17 -7.92 1.47
N TYR A 53 0.42 -9.11 1.29
CA TYR A 53 1.86 -9.29 1.05
C TYR A 53 2.35 -8.48 -0.16
N ASP A 54 1.62 -8.54 -1.28
CA ASP A 54 1.98 -7.82 -2.49
C ASP A 54 1.88 -6.30 -2.32
N LYS A 55 0.86 -5.83 -1.59
CA LYS A 55 0.67 -4.40 -1.31
C LYS A 55 1.75 -3.80 -0.41
N TYR A 56 2.47 -4.60 0.39
CA TYR A 56 3.64 -4.09 1.12
C TYR A 56 4.74 -3.60 0.18
N ASN A 57 4.85 -4.12 -1.04
CA ASN A 57 5.83 -3.61 -2.02
C ASN A 57 5.57 -2.13 -2.34
N ASP A 58 4.30 -1.71 -2.45
CA ASP A 58 3.95 -0.30 -2.65
C ASP A 58 4.44 0.59 -1.48
N LEU A 59 4.38 0.09 -0.24
CA LEU A 59 4.87 0.84 0.91
C LEU A 59 6.39 0.97 0.88
N LEU A 60 7.09 -0.11 0.55
CA LEU A 60 8.55 -0.11 0.44
C LEU A 60 9.02 0.84 -0.68
N ASP A 61 8.33 0.85 -1.82
CA ASP A 61 8.60 1.75 -2.93
C ASP A 61 8.37 3.22 -2.56
N LEU A 62 7.37 3.52 -1.72
CA LEU A 62 7.12 4.87 -1.21
C LEU A 62 8.23 5.32 -0.25
N ILE A 63 8.73 4.43 0.60
CA ILE A 63 9.87 4.72 1.47
C ILE A 63 11.12 5.00 0.63
N ASP A 64 11.36 4.21 -0.42
CA ASP A 64 12.46 4.44 -1.36
C ASP A 64 12.33 5.76 -2.14
N GLN A 65 11.10 6.28 -2.29
CA GLN A 65 10.82 7.61 -2.86
C GLN A 65 10.98 8.77 -1.87
N GLY A 66 11.34 8.50 -0.61
CA GLY A 66 11.62 9.52 0.40
C GLY A 66 10.52 9.73 1.44
N VAL A 67 9.57 8.79 1.57
CA VAL A 67 8.66 8.77 2.72
C VAL A 67 9.43 8.35 3.98
N ASP A 68 9.32 9.15 5.04
CA ASP A 68 10.03 8.99 6.31
C ASP A 68 9.35 7.95 7.24
N PHE A 69 9.49 6.67 6.89
CA PHE A 69 9.10 5.52 7.71
C PHE A 69 10.20 4.44 7.71
N ASP A 70 10.23 3.61 8.76
CA ASP A 70 11.25 2.56 8.91
C ASP A 70 11.04 1.40 7.92
N LYS A 71 11.85 1.36 6.85
CA LYS A 71 11.83 0.29 5.86
C LYS A 71 11.97 -1.12 6.46
N ALA A 72 12.83 -1.28 7.48
CA ALA A 72 13.10 -2.59 8.08
C ALA A 72 11.86 -3.13 8.80
N HIS A 73 11.10 -2.25 9.47
CA HIS A 73 9.83 -2.60 10.10
C HIS A 73 8.80 -3.13 9.09
N PHE A 74 8.56 -2.41 7.99
CA PHE A 74 7.58 -2.86 6.98
C PHE A 74 8.04 -4.12 6.25
N LEU A 75 9.35 -4.28 6.04
CA LEU A 75 9.91 -5.51 5.47
C LEU A 75 9.69 -6.72 6.40
N SER A 76 9.86 -6.55 7.72
CA SER A 76 9.60 -7.65 8.66
C SER A 76 8.12 -8.05 8.67
N MET A 77 7.20 -7.08 8.63
CA MET A 77 5.76 -7.37 8.55
C MET A 77 5.40 -8.13 7.27
N GLN A 78 5.96 -7.74 6.12
CA GLN A 78 5.77 -8.45 4.87
C GLN A 78 6.30 -9.90 4.95
N GLN A 79 7.47 -10.11 5.55
CA GLN A 79 8.05 -11.45 5.73
C GLN A 79 7.22 -12.33 6.66
N ASP A 80 6.60 -11.76 7.69
CA ASP A 80 5.73 -12.51 8.60
C ASP A 80 4.44 -12.97 7.90
N LEU A 81 3.86 -12.13 7.02
CA LEU A 81 2.76 -12.57 6.15
C LEU A 81 3.21 -13.72 5.23
N LYS A 82 4.40 -13.64 4.64
CA LYS A 82 4.91 -14.72 3.78
C LYS A 82 5.02 -16.05 4.52
N LYS A 83 5.53 -16.03 5.76
CA LYS A 83 5.60 -17.22 6.61
C LYS A 83 4.21 -17.79 6.92
N GLN A 84 3.23 -16.91 7.20
CA GLN A 84 1.85 -17.33 7.44
C GLN A 84 1.24 -17.99 6.20
N ILE A 85 1.42 -17.40 5.02
CA ILE A 85 0.95 -17.97 3.74
C ILE A 85 1.57 -19.35 3.49
N ASP A 86 2.90 -19.47 3.67
CA ASP A 86 3.61 -20.74 3.46
C ASP A 86 3.15 -21.83 4.42
N LEU A 87 2.87 -21.47 5.68
CA LEU A 87 2.28 -22.39 6.64
C LEU A 87 0.89 -22.86 6.21
N LEU A 88 0.01 -21.94 5.81
CA LEU A 88 -1.36 -22.27 5.41
C LEU A 88 -1.42 -23.12 4.13
N LYS A 89 -0.51 -22.89 3.17
CA LYS A 89 -0.40 -23.70 1.95
C LYS A 89 0.19 -25.10 2.18
N GLY A 90 0.84 -25.31 3.31
CA GLY A 90 1.42 -26.59 3.69
C GLY A 90 0.50 -27.47 4.54
N LEU A 91 -0.67 -26.97 4.93
CA LEU A 91 -1.74 -27.71 5.62
C LEU A 91 -2.60 -28.50 4.61
#